data_AF-A0A1X1BL35-F1
#
_entry.id   AF-A0A1X1BL35-F1
#
_cell.length_a   1.000
_cell.length_b   1.000
_cell.length_c   1.000
_cell.angle_alpha   90.00
_cell.angle_beta   90.00
_cell.angle_gamma   90.00
#
_symmetry.space_group_name_H-M   'P 1'
#
loop_
_entity.id
_entity.type
_entity.pdbx_description
1 polymer ?
#
loop_
_entity_poly.entity_id
_entity_poly.type
_entity_poly.pdbx_seq_one_letter_code
_entity_poly.pdbx_strand_id
1 'polypeptide(L)'
;MIIALVWTLLAASTVSGLLEIDRQETETKRLADDPNLEVAQSSANIAAKGTLSLDADNTDILPNAHNLQRELLPYIEERAVDIKKQLHRGTQSEERKREADAKHEHTIHLCQRDYKQPCPLGFKHIATSDGQHTCLPPQSYTGPCIGQELVYRFMPEEDKISWSINCLANWPCMRCRRRYSDICPEKWELDKHNTAGKLVCKASDEYQGPCKDDKISFIGYNIEMQKQWSQRCQAWWPCDSGTKHTVMPDADLPITLAATLYRITH
;
A
#
# COMPACT_ATOMS: atom_id res chain seq x y z
N MET A 1 22.50 50.84 2.72
CA MET A 1 23.16 51.64 3.78
C MET A 1 22.60 51.18 5.10
N ILE A 2 23.31 50.85 6.16
CA ILE A 2 24.73 50.69 6.47
C ILE A 2 24.70 50.37 8.00
N ILE A 3 25.41 49.32 8.43
CA ILE A 3 26.12 49.22 9.73
C ILE A 3 25.25 49.17 11.00
N ALA A 4 25.07 48.02 11.68
CA ALA A 4 26.04 47.31 12.53
C ALA A 4 26.60 48.13 13.71
N LEU A 5 26.10 47.89 14.92
CA LEU A 5 26.77 48.20 16.20
C LEU A 5 26.72 46.91 17.03
N VAL A 6 27.80 46.09 17.09
CA VAL A 6 28.99 46.23 17.97
C VAL A 6 28.61 45.92 19.43
N TRP A 7 28.68 44.63 19.85
CA TRP A 7 29.75 43.99 20.68
C TRP A 7 29.74 44.53 22.14
N THR A 8 29.70 43.77 23.25
CA THR A 8 30.42 42.57 23.72
C THR A 8 29.91 42.23 25.13
N LEU A 9 29.98 40.96 25.58
CA LEU A 9 30.78 40.51 26.74
C LEU A 9 30.47 39.04 27.13
N LEU A 10 31.52 38.21 27.05
CA LEU A 10 31.92 37.10 27.94
C LEU A 10 30.90 35.95 28.13
N ALA A 11 31.24 34.69 27.88
CA ALA A 11 32.34 33.98 28.49
C ALA A 11 32.59 32.62 27.80
N ALA A 12 33.85 32.21 27.83
CA ALA A 12 34.36 30.96 27.32
C ALA A 12 33.87 29.73 28.12
N SER A 13 33.63 28.62 27.42
CA SER A 13 34.25 27.34 27.77
C SER A 13 34.19 26.36 26.58
N THR A 14 35.36 25.84 26.28
CA THR A 14 35.71 24.91 25.22
C THR A 14 35.32 23.48 25.55
N VAL A 15 34.70 22.83 24.56
CA VAL A 15 34.80 21.42 24.09
C VAL A 15 35.64 20.45 24.93
N SER A 16 35.03 19.34 25.33
CA SER A 16 35.59 17.98 25.26
C SER A 16 34.47 16.94 25.45
N GLY A 17 34.37 15.97 24.54
CA GLY A 17 33.49 14.81 24.69
C GLY A 17 33.10 14.18 23.35
N LEU A 18 33.76 13.08 23.00
CA LEU A 18 33.55 12.27 21.81
C LEU A 18 32.18 11.54 21.78
N LEU A 19 31.79 11.19 20.54
CA LEU A 19 31.12 9.94 20.08
C LEU A 19 30.06 9.30 20.99
N GLU A 20 28.85 9.10 20.46
CA GLU A 20 28.36 7.74 20.17
C GLU A 20 27.10 7.82 19.28
N ILE A 21 27.09 7.01 18.24
CA ILE A 21 25.98 6.83 17.30
C ILE A 21 24.99 5.88 17.96
N ASP A 22 23.78 6.34 18.26
CA ASP A 22 22.75 5.48 18.82
C ASP A 22 22.09 4.65 17.69
N ARG A 23 22.47 3.39 17.65
CA ARG A 23 21.91 2.33 16.80
C ARG A 23 20.65 1.83 17.50
N GLN A 24 19.48 2.31 17.09
CA GLN A 24 18.21 1.73 17.52
C GLN A 24 18.03 0.33 16.91
N GLU A 25 18.41 -0.67 17.70
CA GLU A 25 18.09 -2.07 17.49
C GLU A 25 16.63 -2.30 17.93
N THR A 26 15.78 -2.69 16.99
CA THR A 26 14.37 -2.99 17.24
C THR A 26 14.27 -4.34 17.95
N GLU A 27 14.24 -4.30 19.27
CA GLU A 27 14.04 -5.48 20.11
C GLU A 27 12.58 -5.95 20.01
N THR A 28 12.37 -7.17 19.51
CA THR A 28 11.04 -7.80 19.47
C THR A 28 10.55 -8.07 20.90
N LYS A 29 9.54 -7.30 21.32
CA LYS A 29 8.84 -7.46 22.61
C LYS A 29 8.35 -8.90 22.77
N ARG A 30 8.77 -9.59 23.84
CA ARG A 30 8.36 -10.97 24.09
C ARG A 30 6.89 -11.01 24.53
N LEU A 31 6.17 -12.05 24.13
CA LEU A 31 4.75 -12.26 24.44
C LEU A 31 4.44 -12.37 25.95
N ALA A 32 5.47 -12.50 26.78
CA ALA A 32 5.37 -12.52 28.24
C ALA A 32 5.23 -11.12 28.88
N ASP A 33 5.45 -10.04 28.10
CA ASP A 33 5.48 -8.66 28.59
C ASP A 33 4.20 -7.87 28.24
N ASP A 34 3.10 -8.56 27.87
CA ASP A 34 1.80 -7.92 27.65
C ASP A 34 1.02 -7.84 28.98
N PRO A 35 0.80 -6.64 29.53
CA PRO A 35 0.07 -6.46 30.79
C PRO A 35 -1.42 -6.82 30.70
N ASN A 36 -1.97 -7.09 29.50
CA ASN A 36 -3.37 -7.47 29.30
C ASN A 36 -3.60 -8.97 29.09
N LEU A 37 -2.57 -9.81 29.16
CA LEU A 37 -2.70 -11.26 28.98
C LEU A 37 -3.01 -11.94 30.34
N GLU A 38 -4.29 -12.18 30.65
CA GLU A 38 -4.71 -12.96 31.83
C GLU A 38 -4.33 -14.45 31.68
N VAL A 39 -3.08 -14.81 31.98
CA VAL A 39 -2.64 -16.23 32.12
C VAL A 39 -2.56 -16.67 33.59
N ALA A 40 -2.77 -15.77 34.54
CA ALA A 40 -2.52 -16.05 35.96
C ALA A 40 -3.69 -16.68 36.74
N GLN A 41 -4.92 -16.71 36.21
CA GLN A 41 -6.09 -17.17 36.97
C GLN A 41 -6.41 -18.67 36.80
N SER A 42 -5.85 -19.32 35.78
CA SER A 42 -6.04 -20.77 35.57
C SER A 42 -5.14 -21.60 36.50
N SER A 43 -3.95 -21.09 36.84
CA SER A 43 -2.98 -21.76 37.71
C SER A 43 -3.22 -21.49 39.20
N ALA A 44 -3.75 -20.32 39.57
CA ALA A 44 -4.02 -19.97 40.97
C ALA A 44 -5.20 -20.76 41.59
N ASN A 45 -6.23 -21.10 40.79
CA ASN A 45 -7.40 -21.83 41.30
C ASN A 45 -7.13 -23.31 41.59
N ILE A 46 -6.03 -23.88 41.06
CA ILE A 46 -5.60 -25.26 41.37
C ILE A 46 -4.83 -25.28 42.70
N ALA A 47 -4.06 -24.23 43.00
CA ALA A 47 -3.28 -24.13 44.25
C ALA A 47 -4.15 -23.82 45.49
N ALA A 48 -5.29 -23.13 45.34
CA ALA A 48 -6.10 -22.69 46.48
C ALA A 48 -7.11 -23.73 47.01
N LYS A 49 -7.37 -24.84 46.30
CA LYS A 49 -8.32 -25.89 46.73
C LYS A 49 -7.71 -27.29 46.91
N GLY A 50 -6.40 -27.44 46.71
CA GLY A 50 -5.70 -28.71 46.85
C GLY A 50 -4.72 -28.71 48.02
N THR A 51 -5.18 -28.57 49.25
CA THR A 51 -4.33 -28.91 50.42
C THR A 51 -4.33 -30.43 50.58
N LEU A 52 -3.40 -31.10 49.90
CA LEU A 52 -3.03 -32.48 50.23
C LEU A 52 -2.03 -32.43 51.39
N SER A 53 -2.50 -32.75 52.59
CA SER A 53 -1.64 -33.03 53.73
C SER A 53 -0.85 -34.30 53.41
N LEU A 54 0.45 -34.16 53.18
CA LEU A 54 1.35 -35.29 53.02
C LEU A 54 2.07 -35.48 54.35
N ASP A 55 1.49 -36.34 55.20
CA ASP A 55 2.25 -36.95 56.29
C ASP A 55 3.33 -37.83 55.64
N ALA A 56 4.58 -37.56 55.99
CA ALA A 56 5.76 -38.22 55.42
C ALA A 56 5.96 -39.63 56.01
N ASP A 57 4.99 -40.52 55.85
CA ASP A 57 5.22 -41.98 55.92
C ASP A 57 4.00 -42.75 55.35
N ASN A 58 3.73 -42.59 54.05
CA ASN A 58 2.86 -43.53 53.35
C ASN A 58 3.32 -43.66 51.88
N THR A 59 3.95 -44.79 51.58
CA THR A 59 4.53 -45.10 50.26
C THR A 59 3.48 -45.41 49.18
N ASP A 60 2.18 -45.35 49.50
CA ASP A 60 1.07 -45.54 48.56
C ASP A 60 0.38 -44.24 48.08
N ILE A 61 0.88 -43.03 48.43
CA ILE A 61 0.24 -41.75 48.05
C ILE A 61 0.89 -41.08 46.81
N LEU A 62 1.87 -41.72 46.17
CA LEU A 62 2.26 -41.28 44.82
C LEU A 62 1.47 -42.10 43.79
N PRO A 63 0.34 -41.60 43.23
CA PRO A 63 -0.22 -42.25 42.06
C PRO A 63 0.88 -42.18 41.00
N ASN A 64 1.30 -43.36 40.58
CA ASN A 64 2.38 -43.61 39.65
C ASN A 64 2.48 -42.49 38.59
N ALA A 65 3.42 -41.54 38.74
CA ALA A 65 3.62 -40.43 37.80
C ALA A 65 3.88 -40.95 36.37
N HIS A 66 4.40 -42.19 36.29
CA HIS A 66 4.59 -42.93 35.05
C HIS A 66 3.29 -43.35 34.35
N ASN A 67 2.18 -43.51 35.09
CA ASN A 67 0.85 -43.80 34.53
C ASN A 67 0.17 -42.51 34.03
N LEU A 68 0.25 -41.42 34.80
CA LEU A 68 -0.23 -40.10 34.37
C LEU A 68 0.46 -39.61 33.10
N GLN A 69 1.79 -39.76 33.02
CA GLN A 69 2.54 -39.47 31.80
C GLN A 69 2.03 -40.31 30.63
N ARG A 70 1.83 -41.63 30.81
CA ARG A 70 1.40 -42.55 29.74
C ARG A 70 -0.03 -42.29 29.26
N GLU A 71 -0.92 -41.83 30.15
CA GLU A 71 -2.31 -41.49 29.83
C GLU A 71 -2.45 -40.11 29.19
N LEU A 72 -1.69 -39.11 29.64
CA LEU A 72 -1.83 -37.71 29.17
C LEU A 72 -1.00 -37.39 27.92
N LEU A 73 0.15 -38.05 27.72
CA LEU A 73 1.03 -37.80 26.57
C LEU A 73 0.32 -37.89 25.21
N PRO A 74 -0.51 -38.92 24.90
CA PRO A 74 -1.20 -38.97 23.61
C PRO A 74 -2.16 -37.80 23.38
N TYR A 75 -2.85 -37.32 24.42
CA TYR A 75 -3.74 -36.15 24.32
C TYR A 75 -2.96 -34.84 24.08
N ILE A 76 -1.76 -34.71 24.66
CA ILE A 76 -0.89 -33.55 24.45
C ILE A 76 -0.34 -33.56 23.02
N GLU A 77 0.08 -34.73 22.52
CA GLU A 77 0.56 -34.89 21.16
C GLU A 77 -0.53 -34.58 20.13
N GLU A 78 -1.75 -35.08 20.32
CA GLU A 78 -2.90 -34.78 19.46
C GLU A 78 -3.20 -33.28 19.41
N ARG A 79 -3.24 -32.62 20.58
CA ARG A 79 -3.42 -31.16 20.65
C ARG A 79 -2.28 -30.39 19.99
N ALA A 80 -1.04 -30.86 20.12
CA ALA A 80 0.12 -30.23 19.49
C ALA A 80 0.03 -30.31 17.95
N VAL A 81 -0.45 -31.42 17.40
CA VAL A 81 -0.71 -31.59 15.96
C VAL A 81 -1.79 -30.63 15.48
N ASP A 82 -2.89 -30.50 16.21
CA ASP A 82 -3.97 -29.57 15.87
C ASP A 82 -3.51 -28.11 15.91
N ILE A 83 -2.77 -27.71 16.96
CA ILE A 83 -2.19 -26.37 17.07
C ILE A 83 -1.26 -26.10 15.88
N LYS A 84 -0.39 -27.07 15.53
CA LYS A 84 0.50 -26.95 14.37
C LYS A 84 -0.27 -26.78 13.06
N LYS A 85 -1.40 -27.48 12.89
CA LYS A 85 -2.27 -27.36 11.71
C LYS A 85 -2.96 -26.01 11.64
N GLN A 86 -3.46 -25.49 12.76
CA GLN A 86 -4.07 -24.16 12.84
C GLN A 86 -3.04 -23.07 12.53
N LEU A 87 -1.84 -23.16 13.10
CA LEU A 87 -0.76 -22.23 12.83
C LEU A 87 -0.39 -22.23 11.35
N HIS A 88 -0.21 -23.40 10.74
CA HIS A 88 0.11 -23.52 9.31
C HIS A 88 -0.99 -22.94 8.40
N ARG A 89 -2.27 -23.17 8.74
CA ARG A 89 -3.39 -22.56 8.02
C ARG A 89 -3.37 -21.03 8.15
N GLY A 90 -3.03 -20.51 9.32
CA GLY A 90 -2.82 -19.08 9.57
C GLY A 90 -1.69 -18.51 8.72
N THR A 91 -0.51 -19.12 8.75
CA THR A 91 0.66 -18.65 7.97
C THR A 91 0.36 -18.63 6.46
N GLN A 92 -0.27 -19.68 5.93
CA GLN A 92 -0.66 -19.71 4.52
C GLN A 92 -1.69 -18.63 4.16
N SER A 93 -2.60 -18.29 5.08
CA SER A 93 -3.58 -17.22 4.87
C SER A 93 -2.90 -15.86 4.78
N GLU A 94 -1.95 -15.59 5.68
CA GLU A 94 -1.17 -14.35 5.70
C GLU A 94 -0.27 -14.22 4.46
N GLU A 95 0.37 -15.31 4.02
CA GLU A 95 1.17 -15.31 2.79
C GLU A 95 0.34 -14.98 1.56
N ARG A 96 -0.84 -15.61 1.39
CA ARG A 96 -1.76 -15.30 0.29
C ARG A 96 -2.23 -13.84 0.31
N LYS A 97 -2.48 -13.29 1.50
CA LYS A 97 -2.85 -11.89 1.67
C LYS A 97 -1.70 -10.96 1.24
N ARG A 98 -0.49 -11.20 1.73
CA ARG A 98 0.72 -10.44 1.34
C ARG A 98 0.98 -10.49 -0.16
N GLU A 99 0.79 -11.65 -0.79
CA GLU A 99 0.92 -11.79 -2.24
C GLU A 99 -0.14 -10.99 -3.01
N ALA A 100 -1.40 -11.03 -2.54
CA ALA A 100 -2.48 -10.24 -3.12
C ALA A 100 -2.22 -8.72 -2.98
N ASP A 101 -1.77 -8.28 -1.81
CA ASP A 101 -1.41 -6.89 -1.53
C ASP A 101 -0.25 -6.43 -2.44
N ALA A 102 0.80 -7.25 -2.57
CA ALA A 102 1.94 -6.99 -3.45
C ALA A 102 1.54 -6.92 -4.93
N LYS A 103 0.64 -7.82 -5.37
CA LYS A 103 0.11 -7.80 -6.73
C LYS A 103 -0.70 -6.53 -6.98
N HIS A 104 -1.53 -6.12 -6.03
CA HIS A 104 -2.31 -4.89 -6.14
C HIS A 104 -1.41 -3.65 -6.24
N GLU A 105 -0.40 -3.56 -5.37
CA GLU A 105 0.60 -2.49 -5.38
C GLU A 105 1.33 -2.39 -6.73
N HIS A 106 1.61 -3.51 -7.39
CA HIS A 106 2.17 -3.44 -8.74
C HIS A 106 1.15 -2.90 -9.76
N THR A 107 -0.12 -3.33 -9.66
CA THR A 107 -1.14 -2.92 -10.62
C THR A 107 -1.50 -1.45 -10.52
N ILE A 108 -1.47 -0.84 -9.34
CA ILE A 108 -1.91 0.55 -9.13
C ILE A 108 -1.11 1.54 -10.01
N HIS A 109 0.18 1.27 -10.21
CA HIS A 109 1.14 2.10 -10.95
C HIS A 109 1.20 1.84 -12.47
N LEU A 110 0.43 0.88 -12.99
CA LEU A 110 0.45 0.53 -14.42
C LEU A 110 -0.04 1.67 -15.35
N CYS A 111 -0.89 2.57 -14.84
CA CYS A 111 -1.52 3.63 -15.61
C CYS A 111 -2.00 4.78 -14.73
N GLN A 112 -2.23 5.96 -15.33
CA GLN A 112 -2.96 7.04 -14.67
C GLN A 112 -4.41 6.59 -14.43
N ARG A 113 -4.87 6.69 -13.19
CA ARG A 113 -6.24 6.37 -12.82
C ARG A 113 -7.18 7.51 -13.19
N ASP A 114 -8.38 7.15 -13.64
CA ASP A 114 -9.46 8.09 -13.92
C ASP A 114 -10.40 8.18 -12.72
N TYR A 115 -10.04 9.05 -11.77
CA TYR A 115 -10.86 9.33 -10.58
C TYR A 115 -12.11 10.17 -10.89
N LYS A 116 -12.32 10.59 -12.14
CA LYS A 116 -13.61 11.16 -12.58
C LYS A 116 -14.67 10.09 -12.76
N GLN A 117 -14.26 8.81 -12.90
CA GLN A 117 -15.21 7.70 -12.96
C GLN A 117 -15.88 7.48 -11.60
N PRO A 118 -17.17 7.12 -11.61
CA PRO A 118 -17.94 6.97 -10.39
C PRO A 118 -17.46 5.79 -9.55
N CYS A 119 -17.22 4.66 -10.19
CA CYS A 119 -16.92 3.40 -9.51
C CYS A 119 -15.58 2.79 -9.94
N PRO A 120 -14.97 1.96 -9.08
CA PRO A 120 -13.82 1.13 -9.41
C PRO A 120 -14.14 0.15 -10.56
N LEU A 121 -13.09 -0.42 -11.15
CA LEU A 121 -13.21 -1.41 -12.22
C LEU A 121 -14.07 -2.61 -11.79
N GLY A 122 -15.10 -2.91 -12.58
CA GLY A 122 -16.00 -4.04 -12.34
C GLY A 122 -17.10 -3.77 -11.30
N PHE A 123 -17.09 -2.63 -10.62
CA PHE A 123 -18.15 -2.25 -9.69
C PHE A 123 -19.33 -1.66 -10.44
N LYS A 124 -20.54 -2.05 -10.05
CA LYS A 124 -21.78 -1.56 -10.67
C LYS A 124 -22.23 -0.28 -9.98
N HIS A 125 -22.33 0.79 -10.76
CA HIS A 125 -22.90 2.05 -10.29
C HIS A 125 -24.42 1.93 -10.12
N ILE A 126 -24.92 2.36 -8.95
CA ILE A 126 -26.35 2.49 -8.63
C ILE A 126 -26.61 3.91 -8.15
N ALA A 127 -27.61 4.57 -8.75
CA ALA A 127 -28.15 5.83 -8.25
C ALA A 127 -29.35 5.51 -7.37
N THR A 128 -29.25 5.80 -6.07
CA THR A 128 -30.35 5.64 -5.10
C THR A 128 -31.31 6.82 -5.22
N SER A 129 -32.58 6.60 -4.88
CA SER A 129 -33.66 7.62 -4.90
C SER A 129 -33.34 8.89 -4.11
N ASP A 130 -32.50 8.77 -3.08
CA ASP A 130 -32.08 9.87 -2.20
C ASP A 130 -30.99 10.75 -2.84
N GLY A 131 -30.64 10.49 -4.10
CA GLY A 131 -29.56 11.18 -4.83
C GLY A 131 -28.17 10.71 -4.46
N GLN A 132 -28.02 9.70 -3.60
CA GLN A 132 -26.73 9.08 -3.34
C GLN A 132 -26.35 8.13 -4.47
N HIS A 133 -25.08 8.15 -4.86
CA HIS A 133 -24.56 7.26 -5.89
C HIS A 133 -23.58 6.28 -5.26
N THR A 134 -23.91 5.00 -5.35
CA THR A 134 -23.20 3.90 -4.69
C THR A 134 -22.61 2.94 -5.71
N CYS A 135 -21.59 2.19 -5.28
CA CYS A 135 -20.91 1.21 -6.11
C CYS A 135 -21.05 -0.17 -5.48
N LEU A 136 -21.68 -1.11 -6.19
CA LEU A 136 -21.76 -2.50 -5.75
C LEU A 136 -20.56 -3.31 -6.27
N PRO A 137 -19.86 -4.06 -5.41
CA PRO A 137 -18.77 -4.92 -5.83
C PRO A 137 -19.27 -6.08 -6.73
N PRO A 138 -18.46 -6.55 -7.68
CA PRO A 138 -18.76 -7.77 -8.42
C PRO A 138 -18.65 -9.00 -7.51
N GLN A 139 -19.30 -10.11 -7.89
CA GLN A 139 -19.22 -11.37 -7.13
C GLN A 139 -17.79 -11.91 -6.99
N SER A 140 -16.90 -11.54 -7.92
CA SER A 140 -15.50 -11.94 -7.93
C SER A 140 -14.60 -11.08 -7.04
N TYR A 141 -15.13 -10.03 -6.39
CA TYR A 141 -14.35 -9.18 -5.51
C TYR A 141 -14.07 -9.88 -4.19
N THR A 142 -12.80 -10.19 -3.94
CA THR A 142 -12.31 -10.86 -2.73
C THR A 142 -11.48 -9.92 -1.84
N GLY A 143 -11.60 -8.60 -2.04
CA GLY A 143 -10.82 -7.60 -1.29
C GLY A 143 -11.33 -7.39 0.14
N PRO A 144 -10.58 -6.65 0.96
CA PRO A 144 -10.88 -6.48 2.39
C PRO A 144 -12.14 -5.65 2.66
N CYS A 145 -12.62 -4.87 1.69
CA CYS A 145 -13.80 -4.01 1.84
C CYS A 145 -15.12 -4.68 1.43
N ILE A 146 -15.21 -6.01 1.45
CA ILE A 146 -16.48 -6.73 1.22
C ILE A 146 -17.50 -6.29 2.27
N GLY A 147 -18.72 -5.97 1.82
CA GLY A 147 -19.82 -5.55 2.69
C GLY A 147 -19.79 -4.07 3.08
N GLN A 148 -18.77 -3.31 2.68
CA GLN A 148 -18.75 -1.87 2.83
C GLN A 148 -19.47 -1.19 1.66
N GLU A 149 -20.29 -0.19 1.96
CA GLU A 149 -20.93 0.64 0.94
C GLU A 149 -19.97 1.74 0.48
N LEU A 150 -19.65 1.78 -0.81
CA LEU A 150 -18.86 2.85 -1.41
C LEU A 150 -19.80 3.92 -1.98
N VAL A 151 -19.88 5.06 -1.30
CA VAL A 151 -20.60 6.26 -1.77
C VAL A 151 -19.60 7.23 -2.40
N TYR A 152 -19.69 7.48 -3.71
CA TYR A 152 -18.65 8.26 -4.41
C TYR A 152 -19.02 9.72 -4.67
N ARG A 153 -20.30 10.10 -4.59
CA ARG A 153 -20.81 11.42 -5.06
C ARG A 153 -20.01 12.61 -4.50
N PHE A 154 -19.48 12.46 -3.29
CA PHE A 154 -18.72 13.48 -2.58
C PHE A 154 -17.31 13.02 -2.18
N MET A 155 -16.82 11.93 -2.76
CA MET A 155 -15.51 11.39 -2.45
C MET A 155 -14.45 12.17 -3.23
N PRO A 156 -13.55 12.91 -2.56
CA PRO A 156 -12.45 13.61 -3.22
C PRO A 156 -11.42 12.63 -3.79
N GLU A 157 -10.52 13.12 -4.64
CA GLU A 157 -9.57 12.26 -5.37
C GLU A 157 -8.61 11.53 -4.42
N GLU A 158 -8.12 12.23 -3.40
CA GLU A 158 -7.27 11.67 -2.34
C GLU A 158 -7.93 10.50 -1.59
N ASP A 159 -9.23 10.61 -1.30
CA ASP A 159 -9.98 9.56 -0.62
C ASP A 159 -10.20 8.36 -1.55
N LYS A 160 -10.41 8.60 -2.86
CA LYS A 160 -10.47 7.51 -3.85
C LYS A 160 -9.13 6.81 -3.99
N ILE A 161 -8.01 7.53 -3.94
CA ILE A 161 -6.67 6.94 -3.94
C ILE A 161 -6.51 6.04 -2.71
N SER A 162 -6.76 6.58 -1.51
CA SER A 162 -6.66 5.83 -0.26
C SER A 162 -7.56 4.60 -0.25
N TRP A 163 -8.82 4.75 -0.66
CA TRP A 163 -9.75 3.63 -0.79
C TRP A 163 -9.24 2.57 -1.77
N SER A 164 -8.67 2.98 -2.91
CA SER A 164 -8.18 2.02 -3.92
C SER A 164 -7.07 1.13 -3.38
N ILE A 165 -6.18 1.70 -2.56
CA ILE A 165 -5.07 1.00 -1.90
C ILE A 165 -5.64 0.08 -0.82
N ASN A 166 -6.46 0.63 0.09
CA ASN A 166 -6.98 -0.12 1.23
C ASN A 166 -7.92 -1.26 0.83
N CYS A 167 -8.69 -1.08 -0.24
CA CYS A 167 -9.68 -2.04 -0.71
C CYS A 167 -9.18 -2.97 -1.81
N LEU A 168 -7.91 -2.84 -2.21
CA LEU A 168 -7.33 -3.66 -3.30
C LEU A 168 -8.18 -3.60 -4.59
N ALA A 169 -8.75 -2.43 -4.89
CA ALA A 169 -9.69 -2.24 -5.98
C ALA A 169 -9.38 -0.94 -6.73
N ASN A 170 -9.00 -1.07 -7.99
CA ASN A 170 -8.50 0.03 -8.79
C ASN A 170 -9.61 0.77 -9.54
N TRP A 171 -9.50 2.10 -9.63
CA TRP A 171 -10.23 2.86 -10.63
C TRP A 171 -9.74 2.53 -12.04
N PRO A 172 -10.60 2.69 -13.06
CA PRO A 172 -10.20 2.48 -14.45
C PRO A 172 -9.02 3.37 -14.84
N CYS A 173 -8.19 2.87 -15.76
CA CYS A 173 -7.17 3.69 -16.39
C CYS A 173 -7.83 4.79 -17.21
N MET A 174 -7.24 5.99 -17.20
CA MET A 174 -7.60 7.07 -18.08
C MET A 174 -7.38 6.65 -19.53
N ARG A 175 -8.47 6.66 -20.32
CA ARG A 175 -8.45 6.35 -21.74
C ARG A 175 -8.39 7.65 -22.53
N CYS A 176 -7.18 8.12 -22.79
CA CYS A 176 -6.95 9.28 -23.63
C CYS A 176 -5.70 9.11 -24.49
N ARG A 177 -5.65 9.83 -25.60
CA ARG A 177 -4.43 10.01 -26.38
C ARG A 177 -3.56 11.05 -25.66
N ARG A 178 -2.37 10.62 -25.23
CA ARG A 178 -1.42 11.51 -24.53
C ARG A 178 -0.53 12.24 -25.53
N ARG A 179 -0.27 13.52 -25.25
CA ARG A 179 0.62 14.37 -26.05
C ARG A 179 2.09 14.15 -25.71
N TYR A 180 2.65 13.02 -26.11
CA TYR A 180 4.11 12.76 -26.00
C TYR A 180 4.98 13.69 -26.88
N SER A 181 4.34 14.54 -27.69
CA SER A 181 4.99 15.65 -28.39
C SER A 181 5.34 16.82 -27.47
N ASP A 182 4.69 16.94 -26.31
CA ASP A 182 4.96 18.03 -25.38
C ASP A 182 6.30 17.77 -24.68
N ILE A 183 7.06 18.86 -24.45
CA ILE A 183 8.44 18.78 -23.96
C ILE A 183 8.51 18.12 -22.57
N CYS A 184 7.57 18.48 -21.69
CA CYS A 184 7.48 17.98 -20.33
C CYS A 184 6.07 17.45 -20.06
N PRO A 185 5.93 16.45 -19.17
CA PRO A 185 4.63 15.94 -18.73
C PRO A 185 3.87 16.96 -17.85
N GLU A 186 2.64 16.63 -17.48
CA GLU A 186 1.86 17.44 -16.53
C GLU A 186 2.58 17.54 -15.18
N LYS A 187 2.49 18.72 -14.55
CA LYS A 187 3.17 19.02 -13.27
C LYS A 187 4.71 18.94 -13.34
N TRP A 188 5.26 19.06 -14.54
CA TRP A 188 6.69 19.20 -14.78
C TRP A 188 6.95 20.42 -15.65
N GLU A 189 8.02 21.16 -15.32
CA GLU A 189 8.35 22.43 -15.95
C GLU A 189 9.73 22.38 -16.58
N LEU A 190 9.92 23.16 -17.64
CA LEU A 190 11.23 23.31 -18.27
C LEU A 190 12.18 24.06 -17.33
N ASP A 191 13.36 23.51 -17.08
CA ASP A 191 14.43 24.15 -16.31
C ASP A 191 15.09 25.27 -17.13
N LYS A 192 14.55 26.48 -17.00
CA LYS A 192 15.04 27.69 -17.68
C LYS A 192 16.43 28.12 -17.24
N HIS A 193 16.95 27.58 -16.12
CA HIS A 193 18.29 27.92 -15.62
C HIS A 193 19.38 27.04 -16.24
N ASN A 194 19.01 26.03 -17.01
CA ASN A 194 19.98 25.20 -17.72
C ASN A 194 20.57 25.95 -18.92
N THR A 195 21.78 26.48 -18.73
CA THR A 195 22.56 27.22 -19.73
C THR A 195 23.21 26.32 -20.80
N ALA A 196 23.07 24.99 -20.71
CA ALA A 196 23.65 24.05 -21.67
C ALA A 196 22.78 23.80 -22.92
N GLY A 197 21.68 24.52 -23.10
CA GLY A 197 20.79 24.39 -24.27
C GLY A 197 20.03 23.06 -24.36
N LYS A 198 20.07 22.23 -23.31
CA LYS A 198 19.32 20.97 -23.23
C LYS A 198 17.94 21.23 -22.63
N LEU A 199 16.89 20.78 -23.33
CA LEU A 199 15.52 20.80 -22.82
C LEU A 199 15.40 19.80 -21.67
N VAL A 200 15.54 20.28 -20.45
CA VAL A 200 15.48 19.49 -19.21
C VAL A 200 14.22 19.86 -18.45
N CYS A 201 13.44 18.86 -18.08
CA CYS A 201 12.26 18.97 -17.24
C CYS A 201 12.64 18.77 -15.77
N LYS A 202 12.06 19.60 -14.89
CA LYS A 202 12.07 19.47 -13.43
C LYS A 202 10.65 19.31 -12.92
N ALA A 203 10.45 18.59 -11.82
CA ALA A 203 9.13 18.48 -11.20
C ALA A 203 8.66 19.84 -10.66
N SER A 204 7.35 20.10 -10.72
CA SER A 204 6.72 21.23 -10.03
C SER A 204 6.39 20.87 -8.57
N ASP A 205 6.02 21.87 -7.76
CA ASP A 205 5.64 21.66 -6.36
C ASP A 205 4.36 20.82 -6.20
N GLU A 206 3.52 20.76 -7.23
CA GLU A 206 2.27 19.98 -7.24
C GLU A 206 2.48 18.49 -7.50
N TYR A 207 3.67 18.10 -7.98
CA TYR A 207 4.00 16.72 -8.28
C TYR A 207 4.34 15.97 -6.99
N GLN A 208 3.64 14.85 -6.76
CA GLN A 208 3.72 14.03 -5.55
C GLN A 208 4.24 12.61 -5.82
N GLY A 209 4.75 12.37 -7.04
CA GLY A 209 5.28 11.07 -7.41
C GLY A 209 6.75 10.86 -6.96
N PRO A 210 7.30 9.67 -7.20
CA PRO A 210 8.61 9.25 -6.67
C PRO A 210 9.80 10.00 -7.28
N CYS A 211 9.65 10.65 -8.44
CA CYS A 211 10.74 11.29 -9.18
C CYS A 211 10.84 12.80 -8.90
N LYS A 212 10.50 13.27 -7.69
CA LYS A 212 10.33 14.70 -7.39
C LYS A 212 11.64 15.48 -7.49
N ASP A 213 12.75 14.85 -7.13
CA ASP A 213 14.08 15.48 -7.13
C ASP A 213 14.84 15.27 -8.46
N ASP A 214 14.22 14.58 -9.42
CA ASP A 214 14.86 14.24 -10.69
C ASP A 214 14.82 15.40 -11.69
N LYS A 215 15.87 15.48 -12.50
CA LYS A 215 15.94 16.32 -13.71
C LYS A 215 16.19 15.45 -14.91
N ILE A 216 15.31 15.51 -15.91
CA ILE A 216 15.36 14.61 -17.06
C ILE A 216 15.17 15.34 -18.38
N SER A 217 15.84 14.88 -19.44
CA SER A 217 15.58 15.30 -20.81
C SER A 217 14.97 14.16 -21.60
N PHE A 218 13.85 14.42 -22.28
CA PHE A 218 13.20 13.44 -23.16
C PHE A 218 13.70 13.52 -24.60
N ILE A 219 14.74 14.31 -24.88
CA ILE A 219 15.37 14.36 -26.20
C ILE A 219 15.94 12.96 -26.53
N GLY A 220 15.48 12.38 -27.64
CA GLY A 220 15.88 11.04 -28.08
C GLY A 220 15.04 9.90 -27.49
N TYR A 221 14.06 10.18 -26.63
CA TYR A 221 13.14 9.16 -26.14
C TYR A 221 12.04 8.90 -27.17
N ASN A 222 11.83 7.63 -27.50
CA ASN A 222 10.62 7.21 -28.21
C ASN A 222 9.42 7.14 -27.26
N ILE A 223 8.21 7.01 -27.81
CA ILE A 223 6.96 7.00 -27.05
C ILE A 223 6.94 5.88 -25.99
N GLU A 224 7.51 4.71 -26.29
CA GLU A 224 7.52 3.58 -25.37
C GLU A 224 8.42 3.84 -24.16
N MET A 225 9.58 4.46 -24.37
CA MET A 225 10.47 4.89 -23.29
C MET A 225 9.79 5.94 -22.40
N GLN A 226 9.05 6.87 -23.01
CA GLN A 226 8.27 7.87 -22.27
C GLN A 226 7.15 7.21 -21.44
N LYS A 227 6.45 6.20 -21.97
CA LYS A 227 5.45 5.41 -21.23
C LYS A 227 6.04 4.68 -20.03
N GLN A 228 7.16 3.99 -20.21
CA GLN A 228 7.84 3.29 -19.13
C GLN A 228 8.32 4.26 -18.04
N TRP A 229 8.81 5.43 -18.45
CA TRP A 229 9.15 6.49 -17.51
C TRP A 229 7.90 7.02 -16.79
N SER A 230 6.79 7.23 -17.48
CA SER A 230 5.52 7.65 -16.88
C SER A 230 5.01 6.69 -15.84
N GLN A 231 5.09 5.38 -16.09
CA GLN A 231 4.68 4.35 -15.12
C GLN A 231 5.56 4.39 -13.88
N ARG A 232 6.88 4.44 -14.06
CA ARG A 232 7.85 4.48 -12.95
C ARG A 232 7.71 5.74 -12.10
N CYS A 233 7.55 6.89 -12.75
CA CYS A 233 7.47 8.19 -12.09
C CYS A 233 6.04 8.61 -11.77
N GLN A 234 5.01 7.83 -12.11
CA GLN A 234 3.61 8.23 -11.94
C GLN A 234 3.31 9.64 -12.50
N ALA A 235 4.00 10.01 -13.58
CA ALA A 235 3.95 11.33 -14.20
C ALA A 235 3.45 11.18 -15.64
N TRP A 236 2.42 11.92 -15.99
CA TRP A 236 1.67 11.65 -17.22
C TRP A 236 1.71 12.86 -18.14
N TRP A 237 1.83 12.62 -19.44
CA TRP A 237 1.62 13.67 -20.42
C TRP A 237 0.14 14.03 -20.52
N PRO A 238 -0.17 15.29 -20.82
CA PRO A 238 -1.54 15.75 -20.89
C PRO A 238 -2.28 15.01 -21.99
N CYS A 239 -3.57 14.77 -21.73
CA CYS A 239 -4.46 14.26 -22.75
C CYS A 239 -4.67 15.31 -23.84
N ASP A 240 -4.72 14.86 -25.10
CA ASP A 240 -5.29 15.65 -26.19
C ASP A 240 -6.73 16.00 -25.81
N SER A 241 -7.01 17.29 -25.61
CA SER A 241 -8.38 17.80 -25.41
C SER A 241 -9.23 17.71 -26.69
N GLY A 242 -8.68 17.13 -27.75
CA GLY A 242 -9.36 16.79 -29.00
C GLY A 242 -10.07 15.43 -28.91
N THR A 243 -11.38 15.51 -28.71
CA THR A 243 -12.41 14.47 -28.86
C THR A 243 -12.81 13.71 -27.59
N LYS A 244 -14.02 14.04 -27.11
CA LYS A 244 -14.99 13.05 -26.61
C LYS A 244 -14.77 11.75 -27.37
N HIS A 245 -14.63 10.62 -26.65
CA HIS A 245 -14.67 9.26 -27.19
C HIS A 245 -14.94 9.23 -28.69
N THR A 246 -13.88 9.35 -29.51
CA THR A 246 -14.02 9.01 -30.91
C THR A 246 -14.17 7.50 -30.90
N VAL A 247 -15.43 7.07 -30.93
CA VAL A 247 -15.82 5.83 -31.59
C VAL A 247 -14.86 5.67 -32.77
N MET A 248 -14.13 4.56 -32.84
CA MET A 248 -13.33 4.25 -34.03
C MET A 248 -14.21 4.55 -35.24
N PRO A 249 -13.84 5.49 -36.14
CA PRO A 249 -14.59 5.64 -37.36
C PRO A 249 -14.55 4.29 -38.05
N ASP A 250 -15.74 3.72 -38.26
CA ASP A 250 -15.95 2.40 -38.86
C ASP A 250 -15.49 1.18 -38.04
N ALA A 251 -16.06 0.98 -36.85
CA ALA A 251 -16.01 -0.34 -36.19
C ALA A 251 -16.55 -1.46 -37.10
N ASP A 252 -17.47 -1.14 -38.02
CA ASP A 252 -18.11 -2.09 -38.93
C ASP A 252 -17.38 -2.25 -40.28
N LEU A 253 -16.42 -1.36 -40.63
CA LEU A 253 -15.70 -1.40 -41.91
C LEU A 253 -14.18 -1.21 -41.69
N PRO A 254 -13.44 -2.28 -41.38
CA PRO A 254 -12.08 -2.21 -40.84
C PRO A 254 -10.98 -1.83 -41.86
N ILE A 255 -11.35 -1.50 -43.10
CA ILE A 255 -10.41 -1.28 -44.23
C ILE A 255 -10.56 0.12 -44.84
N THR A 256 -11.34 1.02 -44.24
CA THR A 256 -11.47 2.38 -44.78
C THR A 256 -10.15 3.14 -44.68
N LEU A 257 -9.98 4.14 -45.54
CA LEU A 257 -8.83 5.04 -45.48
C LEU A 257 -8.75 5.72 -44.10
N ALA A 258 -9.89 6.02 -43.49
CA ALA A 258 -9.97 6.55 -42.12
C ALA A 258 -9.48 5.54 -41.07
N ALA A 259 -9.91 4.27 -41.13
CA ALA A 259 -9.41 3.22 -40.24
C ALA A 259 -7.92 2.94 -40.43
N THR A 260 -7.44 3.03 -41.68
CA THR A 260 -6.02 2.86 -42.03
C THR A 260 -5.17 4.02 -41.53
N LEU A 261 -5.60 5.26 -41.76
CA LEU A 261 -4.93 6.45 -41.23
C LEU A 261 -4.95 6.49 -39.71
N TYR A 262 -6.04 6.02 -39.07
CA TYR A 262 -6.11 5.85 -37.63
C TYR A 262 -5.00 4.92 -37.14
N ARG A 263 -4.82 3.73 -37.73
CA ARG A 263 -3.75 2.77 -37.35
C ARG A 263 -2.32 3.29 -37.57
N ILE A 264 -2.13 4.25 -38.48
CA ILE A 264 -0.81 4.83 -38.76
C ILE A 264 -0.50 6.00 -37.82
N THR A 265 -1.51 6.64 -37.25
CA THR A 265 -1.38 7.88 -36.45
C THR A 265 -1.67 7.70 -34.95
N HIS A 266 -2.03 6.49 -34.52
CA HIS A 266 -2.31 6.04 -33.15
C HIS A 266 -1.40 4.88 -32.79
#